data_AF-A0A6I0DZR6-F1
#
_entry.id   AF-A0A6I0DZR6-F1
#
_cell.length_a   1.000
_cell.length_b   1.000
_cell.length_c   1.000
_cell.angle_alpha   90.00
_cell.angle_beta   90.00
_cell.angle_gamma   90.00
#
_symmetry.space_group_name_H-M   'P 1'
#
loop_
_entity.id
_entity.type
_entity.pdbx_description
1 polymer ?
#
loop_
_entity_poly.entity_id
_entity_poly.type
_entity_poly.pdbx_seq_one_letter_code
_entity_poly.pdbx_strand_id
1 'polypeptide(L)'
;MTFSVTILGSSSALPTINRFPSAHVVNSHERLFLLDCAEGTQIQLRKYRLNMNRIDHIFISHLHGDHVLGIFGLISTLNLIGRKTPLNIYA
;
A
#
# COMPACT_ATOMS: atom_id res chain seq x y z
N MET A 1 -4.70 16.61 16.30
CA MET A 1 -4.49 15.17 16.02
C MET A 1 -4.76 14.96 14.53
N THR A 2 -3.82 14.38 13.79
CA THR A 2 -3.93 14.26 12.33
C THR A 2 -4.58 12.92 11.98
N PHE A 3 -5.70 12.98 11.27
CA PHE A 3 -6.33 11.85 10.61
C PHE A 3 -6.51 12.19 9.13
N SER A 4 -5.92 11.40 8.24
CA SER A 4 -6.01 11.65 6.80
C SER A 4 -5.91 10.36 5.99
N VAL A 5 -6.41 10.44 4.75
CA VAL A 5 -6.34 9.34 3.78
C VAL A 5 -5.67 9.84 2.51
N THR A 6 -4.62 9.15 2.07
CA THR A 6 -3.99 9.35 0.77
C THR A 6 -4.43 8.24 -0.17
N ILE A 7 -5.13 8.61 -1.24
CA ILE A 7 -5.56 7.68 -2.29
C ILE A 7 -4.38 7.42 -3.23
N LEU A 8 -3.84 6.20 -3.18
CA LEU A 8 -2.76 5.77 -4.08
C LEU A 8 -3.33 5.25 -5.41
N GLY A 9 -4.47 4.58 -5.35
CA GLY A 9 -5.19 4.09 -6.51
C GLY A 9 -6.67 3.87 -6.21
N SER A 10 -7.49 4.02 -7.25
CA SER A 10 -8.96 4.02 -7.17
C SER A 10 -9.61 3.39 -8.43
N SER A 11 -8.80 2.74 -9.27
CA SER A 11 -9.33 1.93 -10.37
C SER A 11 -9.75 0.55 -9.86
N SER A 12 -10.60 -0.12 -10.62
CA SER A 12 -11.04 -1.49 -10.35
C SER A 12 -10.71 -2.40 -11.54
N ALA A 13 -10.44 -3.66 -11.25
CA ALA A 13 -10.28 -4.84 -12.10
C ALA A 13 -9.26 -4.72 -13.25
N LEU A 14 -9.43 -3.77 -14.15
CA LEU A 14 -8.59 -3.56 -15.32
C LEU A 14 -7.60 -2.41 -15.10
N PRO A 15 -6.35 -2.56 -15.59
CA PRO A 15 -5.37 -1.49 -15.52
C PRO A 15 -5.82 -0.29 -16.36
N THR A 16 -5.53 0.92 -15.88
CA THR A 16 -5.77 2.16 -16.63
C THR A 16 -4.49 2.98 -16.70
N ILE A 17 -4.40 3.86 -17.70
CA ILE A 17 -3.19 4.66 -17.94
C ILE A 17 -2.90 5.62 -16.77
N ASN A 18 -3.94 6.25 -16.21
CA ASN A 18 -3.79 7.36 -15.26
C ASN A 18 -4.23 7.04 -13.84
N ARG A 19 -4.80 5.85 -13.60
CA ARG A 19 -5.38 5.46 -12.31
C ARG A 19 -4.94 4.06 -11.95
N PHE A 20 -4.20 3.97 -10.84
CA PHE A 20 -3.75 2.70 -10.30
C PHE A 20 -4.93 1.95 -9.63
N PRO A 21 -4.86 0.62 -9.51
CA PRO A 21 -5.88 -0.16 -8.82
C PRO A 21 -5.83 0.05 -7.28
N SER A 22 -6.72 -0.59 -6.52
CA SER A 22 -7.00 -0.24 -5.12
C SER A 22 -5.75 -0.23 -4.22
N ALA A 23 -5.46 0.94 -3.65
CA ALA A 23 -4.50 1.10 -2.56
C ALA A 23 -4.67 2.46 -1.88
N HIS A 24 -4.64 2.48 -0.55
CA HIS A 24 -4.88 3.69 0.23
C HIS A 24 -4.00 3.71 1.49
N VAL A 25 -3.44 4.86 1.84
CA VAL A 25 -2.73 5.03 3.11
C VAL A 25 -3.57 5.86 4.06
N VAL A 26 -3.89 5.29 5.22
CA VAL A 26 -4.50 6.01 6.34
C VAL A 26 -3.38 6.45 7.27
N ASN A 27 -3.31 7.75 7.54
CA ASN A 27 -2.52 8.31 8.62
C ASN A 27 -3.45 8.55 9.81
N SER A 28 -3.21 7.86 10.92
CA SER A 28 -3.85 8.16 12.20
C SER A 28 -2.76 8.39 13.23
N HIS A 29 -2.64 9.62 13.72
CA HIS A 29 -1.66 9.98 14.74
C HIS A 29 -0.22 9.62 14.34
N GLU A 30 0.18 9.98 13.12
CA GLU A 30 1.52 9.68 12.55
C GLU A 30 1.83 8.19 12.36
N ARG A 31 0.84 7.31 12.50
CA ARG A 31 0.94 5.90 12.13
C ARG A 31 0.30 5.68 10.77
N LEU A 32 1.04 5.02 9.89
CA LEU A 32 0.60 4.73 8.53
C LEU A 32 0.08 3.29 8.46
N PHE A 33 -1.14 3.16 7.95
CA PHE A 33 -1.79 1.88 7.66
C PHE A 33 -2.07 1.82 6.17
N LEU A 34 -1.76 0.68 5.54
CA LEU A 34 -2.05 0.46 4.13
C LEU A 34 -3.33 -0.37 4.00
N LEU A 35 -4.31 0.15 3.27
CA LEU A 35 -5.54 -0.54 2.92
C LEU A 35 -5.47 -0.95 1.44
N ASP A 36 -5.57 -2.25 1.20
CA ASP A 36 -5.25 -2.94 -0.05
C ASP A 36 -3.82 -2.68 -0.54
N CYS A 37 -3.32 -3.58 -1.39
CA CYS A 37 -2.00 -3.48 -1.99
C CYS A 37 -2.02 -4.04 -3.41
N ALA A 38 -2.73 -3.36 -4.30
CA ALA A 38 -2.77 -3.72 -5.72
C ALA A 38 -1.43 -3.48 -6.44
N GLU A 39 -1.35 -3.99 -7.67
CA GLU A 39 -0.20 -3.80 -8.55
C GLU A 39 0.21 -2.32 -8.62
N GLY A 40 1.52 -2.06 -8.50
CA GLY A 40 2.08 -0.71 -8.59
C GLY A 40 1.99 0.13 -7.31
N THR A 41 1.40 -0.38 -6.21
CA THR A 41 1.30 0.34 -4.92
C THR A 41 2.62 0.93 -4.45
N GLN A 42 3.73 0.17 -4.53
CA GLN A 42 5.07 0.66 -4.15
C GLN A 42 5.56 1.88 -4.96
N ILE A 43 5.14 1.99 -6.23
CA ILE A 43 5.45 3.12 -7.09
C ILE A 43 4.64 4.34 -6.63
N GLN A 44 3.35 4.15 -6.32
CA GLN A 44 2.51 5.21 -5.78
C GLN A 44 3.01 5.72 -4.42
N LEU A 45 3.44 4.83 -3.52
CA LEU A 45 4.05 5.22 -2.25
C LEU A 45 5.26 6.15 -2.46
N ARG A 46 6.14 5.83 -3.41
CA ARG A 46 7.27 6.70 -3.79
C ARG A 46 6.81 8.02 -4.40
N LYS A 47 5.84 7.99 -5.32
CA LYS A 47 5.28 9.18 -5.98
C LYS A 47 4.71 10.18 -4.95
N TYR A 48 3.97 9.70 -3.96
CA TYR A 48 3.40 10.51 -2.89
C TYR A 48 4.38 10.81 -1.74
N ARG A 49 5.65 10.42 -1.87
CA ARG A 49 6.70 10.60 -0.85
C ARG A 49 6.33 10.00 0.52
N LEU A 50 5.53 8.92 0.51
CA LEU A 50 5.19 8.17 1.71
C LEU A 50 6.28 7.12 1.95
N ASN A 51 6.89 7.16 3.14
CA ASN A 51 7.89 6.19 3.51
C ASN A 51 7.25 4.83 3.79
N MET A 52 7.35 3.91 2.83
CA MET A 52 6.83 2.55 2.95
C MET A 52 7.38 1.79 4.16
N ASN A 53 8.57 2.16 4.66
CA ASN A 53 9.14 1.54 5.87
C ASN A 53 8.46 1.97 7.17
N ARG A 54 7.55 2.97 7.14
CA ARG A 54 6.69 3.35 8.28
C ARG A 54 5.36 2.60 8.30
N ILE A 55 5.09 1.75 7.31
CA ILE A 55 3.87 0.96 7.23
C ILE A 55 4.14 -0.38 7.91
N ASP A 56 3.52 -0.59 9.07
CA ASP A 56 3.68 -1.83 9.86
C ASP A 56 2.47 -2.77 9.72
N HIS A 57 1.37 -2.27 9.16
CA HIS A 57 0.10 -2.99 9.02
C HIS A 57 -0.48 -2.77 7.62
N ILE A 58 -0.80 -3.88 6.96
CA ILE A 58 -1.48 -3.93 5.66
C ILE A 58 -2.78 -4.70 5.84
N PHE A 59 -3.91 -4.11 5.44
CA PHE A 59 -5.23 -4.74 5.47
C PHE A 59 -5.69 -4.98 4.04
N ILE A 60 -5.90 -6.23 3.67
CA ILE A 60 -6.44 -6.63 2.38
C ILE A 60 -7.93 -6.86 2.57
N SER A 61 -8.76 -6.18 1.78
CA SER A 61 -10.22 -6.28 1.91
C SER A 61 -10.77 -7.62 1.41
N HIS A 62 -10.22 -8.14 0.31
CA HIS A 62 -10.57 -9.42 -0.30
C HIS A 62 -9.50 -9.82 -1.35
N LEU A 63 -9.59 -11.05 -1.87
CA LEU A 63 -8.53 -11.67 -2.67
C LEU A 63 -8.67 -11.48 -4.20
N HIS A 64 -9.28 -10.39 -4.65
CA HIS A 64 -9.20 -10.02 -6.06
C HIS A 64 -7.85 -9.39 -6.41
N GLY A 65 -7.40 -9.61 -7.65
CA GLY A 65 -6.04 -9.26 -8.06
C GLY A 65 -5.74 -7.75 -7.96
N ASP A 66 -6.75 -6.92 -8.25
CA ASP A 66 -6.72 -5.46 -8.15
C ASP A 66 -6.75 -4.93 -6.70
N HIS A 67 -6.63 -5.82 -5.71
CA HIS A 67 -6.46 -5.49 -4.29
C HIS A 67 -5.20 -6.12 -3.67
N VAL A 68 -4.60 -7.17 -4.27
CA VAL A 68 -3.55 -7.96 -3.60
C VAL A 68 -2.25 -8.15 -4.40
N LEU A 69 -2.27 -8.03 -5.74
CA LEU A 69 -1.11 -8.44 -6.55
C LEU A 69 0.16 -7.61 -6.34
N GLY A 70 0.06 -6.41 -5.78
CA GLY A 70 1.23 -5.58 -5.45
C GLY A 70 1.97 -6.01 -4.20
N ILE A 71 1.38 -6.87 -3.36
CA ILE A 71 1.93 -7.19 -2.04
C ILE A 71 3.31 -7.86 -2.12
N PHE A 72 3.50 -8.77 -3.07
CA PHE A 72 4.77 -9.48 -3.25
C PHE A 72 5.89 -8.53 -3.66
N GLY A 73 5.60 -7.60 -4.57
CA GLY A 73 6.55 -6.58 -4.99
C GLY A 73 6.92 -5.61 -3.86
N LEU A 74 5.94 -5.21 -3.05
CA LEU A 74 6.18 -4.37 -1.88
C LEU A 74 7.06 -5.09 -0.84
N ILE A 75 6.76 -6.34 -0.49
CA ILE A 75 7.55 -7.13 0.46
C ILE A 75 8.99 -7.30 -0.03
N SER A 76 9.18 -7.64 -1.31
CA SER A 76 10.51 -7.77 -1.92
C SER A 76 11.30 -6.45 -1.80
N THR A 77 10.67 -5.32 -2.11
CA THR A 77 11.30 -4.00 -1.96
C THR A 77 11.63 -3.68 -0.50
N LEU A 78 10.75 -3.99 0.45
CA LEU A 78 11.00 -3.81 1.88
C LEU A 78 12.20 -4.65 2.35
N ASN A 79 12.36 -5.87 1.83
CA ASN A 79 13.53 -6.71 2.10
C ASN A 79 14.82 -6.08 1.54
N LEU A 80 14.80 -5.60 0.30
CA LEU A 80 15.95 -4.97 -0.36
C LEU A 80 16.42 -3.70 0.36
N ILE A 81 15.52 -2.93 0.97
CA ILE A 81 15.89 -1.76 1.79
C ILE A 81 16.28 -2.12 3.23
N GLY A 82 16.40 -3.41 3.54
CA GLY A 82 16.91 -3.89 4.83
C GLY A 82 15.94 -3.74 5.99
N ARG A 83 14.62 -3.66 5.74
CA ARG A 83 13.62 -3.62 6.82
C ARG A 83 13.80 -4.80 7.78
N LYS A 84 13.80 -4.50 9.08
CA LYS A 84 13.86 -5.49 10.17
C LYS A 84 12.60 -5.54 11.04
N THR A 85 11.80 -4.49 10.99
CA THR A 85 10.55 -4.41 11.74
C THR A 85 9.51 -5.37 11.16
N PRO A 86 8.71 -6.05 12.00
CA PRO A 86 7.63 -6.92 11.53
C PRO A 86 6.67 -6.18 10.61
N LEU A 87 6.15 -6.87 9.60
CA LEU A 87 5.07 -6.39 8.75
C LEU A 87 3.86 -7.30 8.98
N ASN A 88 2.78 -6.74 9.51
CA ASN A 88 1.55 -7.48 9.80
C ASN A 88 0.60 -7.35 8.61
N ILE A 89 0.09 -8.47 8.12
CA ILE A 89 -0.85 -8.53 6.99
C ILE A 89 -2.13 -9.18 7.50
N TYR A 90 -3.26 -8.51 7.27
CA TYR A 90 -4.60 -8.97 7.62
C TYR A 90 -5.40 -9.13 6.32
N ALA A 91 -6.15 -10.22 6.18
CA ALA A 91 -6.96 -10.54 5.01
C ALA A 91 -8.21 -11.32 5.42
#